data_AF-A0A7W8YSX5-F1
#
_entry.id   AF-A0A7W8YSX5-F1
#
_cell.length_a   1.000
_cell.length_b   1.000
_cell.length_c   1.000
_cell.angle_alpha   90.00
_cell.angle_beta   90.00
_cell.angle_gamma   90.00
#
_symmetry.space_group_name_H-M   'P 1'
#
loop_
_entity.id
_entity.type
_entity.pdbx_description
1 polymer ?
#
loop_
_entity_poly.entity_id
_entity_poly.type
_entity_poly.pdbx_seq_one_letter_code
_entity_poly.pdbx_strand_id
1 'polypeptide(L)'
;MKVIFSVLSAAVIYISPAVFTTGHANTPELDTLTVRGIPDVQNVSPQKDGITKAATALLRKQILAEAAWAMTQKPVTITDASSPRSAGGKHDFFSEADYFWPDPQNPDGPYINRDGLTNPDNFVEHRKAMIRLSKVIGALASAYKLTGDEKYVTQAIIHLKAWFVNPETLMNPNLNFAQAVKGKFTGRNYGIIDTIHLMEVAQGMIVMEKASVFDAQTATAIKGWFSAYTNWLNTSKPGIQEKMVKNNHATCWAIQVASFAKLCNDQPMLDSMRVRYKTVLLPNQMGADGSFPLEMARTKPYGYAIFNLDAMTILCQILSTPEDNLWEFKTADGKSIKLGLSYLYPFIADKSKWSLKPDVMYWENWPVAQPFLLFGANAYQENAWYATWKKLDHNPQVVEVIRNLPIRHPLIWL
;
A
#
# COMPACT_ATOMS: atom_id res chain seq x y z
N MET A 1 -41.82 13.48 -29.74
CA MET A 1 -40.44 13.98 -29.85
C MET A 1 -39.57 12.82 -30.31
N LYS A 2 -39.31 12.71 -31.62
CA LYS A 2 -38.48 11.66 -32.23
C LYS A 2 -37.01 12.08 -32.13
N VAL A 3 -36.16 11.26 -31.54
CA VAL A 3 -34.69 11.43 -31.59
C VAL A 3 -34.13 10.33 -32.47
N ILE A 4 -33.53 10.77 -33.58
CA ILE A 4 -32.85 9.96 -34.59
C ILE A 4 -31.42 9.74 -34.10
N PHE A 5 -30.99 8.48 -34.03
CA PHE A 5 -29.59 8.09 -33.92
C PHE A 5 -28.94 8.15 -35.30
N SER A 6 -27.89 8.96 -35.47
CA SER A 6 -26.98 8.84 -36.61
C SER A 6 -25.65 8.25 -36.14
N VAL A 7 -25.33 7.11 -36.74
CA VAL A 7 -24.04 6.41 -36.70
C VAL A 7 -23.14 7.09 -37.72
N LEU A 8 -21.89 7.40 -37.35
CA LEU A 8 -20.87 7.82 -38.30
C LEU A 8 -19.59 7.02 -38.08
N SER A 9 -19.20 6.41 -39.19
CA SER A 9 -18.26 5.31 -39.38
C SER A 9 -16.80 5.71 -39.19
N ALA A 10 -16.02 4.74 -38.72
CA ALA A 10 -14.57 4.77 -38.70
C ALA A 10 -13.99 4.72 -40.13
N ALA A 11 -13.04 5.60 -40.43
CA ALA A 11 -12.18 5.50 -41.60
C ALA A 11 -10.82 4.92 -41.15
N VAL A 12 -10.54 3.71 -41.63
CA VAL A 12 -9.24 3.04 -41.52
C VAL A 12 -8.37 3.50 -42.68
N ILE A 13 -7.24 4.14 -42.38
CA ILE A 13 -6.21 4.46 -43.38
C ILE A 13 -5.17 3.34 -43.35
N TYR A 14 -5.15 2.54 -44.42
CA TYR A 14 -4.09 1.59 -44.72
C TYR A 14 -2.86 2.34 -45.22
N ILE A 15 -1.71 2.17 -44.55
CA ILE A 15 -0.39 2.57 -45.05
C ILE A 15 0.38 1.29 -45.36
N SER A 16 0.73 1.10 -46.63
CA SER A 16 1.51 -0.03 -47.15
C SER A 16 2.94 -0.04 -46.59
N PRO A 17 3.53 -1.20 -46.29
CA PRO A 17 4.93 -1.30 -45.92
C PRO A 17 5.84 -1.24 -47.16
N ALA A 18 6.78 -0.30 -47.15
CA ALA A 18 7.85 -0.22 -48.14
C ALA A 18 8.88 -1.35 -47.90
N VAL A 19 9.17 -2.06 -48.98
CA VAL A 19 10.24 -3.06 -49.10
C VAL A 19 11.58 -2.37 -49.02
N PHE A 20 12.42 -2.74 -48.05
CA PHE A 20 13.86 -2.45 -48.08
C PHE A 20 14.66 -3.73 -48.21
N THR A 21 15.51 -3.72 -49.21
CA THR A 21 16.35 -4.80 -49.70
C THR A 21 17.54 -5.05 -48.77
N THR A 22 17.94 -6.31 -48.69
CA THR A 22 19.13 -6.82 -48.00
C THR A 22 20.41 -6.41 -48.73
N GLY A 23 21.30 -5.70 -48.05
CA GLY A 23 22.70 -5.48 -48.47
C GLY A 23 23.64 -6.06 -47.42
N HIS A 24 24.44 -7.05 -47.81
CA HIS A 24 25.53 -7.60 -47.02
C HIS A 24 26.72 -6.64 -46.96
N ALA A 25 27.46 -6.76 -45.86
CA ALA A 25 28.93 -6.81 -45.78
C ALA A 25 29.61 -5.73 -44.91
N ASN A 26 30.59 -6.26 -44.17
CA ASN A 26 31.79 -5.65 -43.59
C ASN A 26 31.70 -5.14 -42.14
N THR A 27 32.06 -6.06 -41.24
CA THR A 27 32.77 -5.81 -39.98
C THR A 27 34.07 -5.05 -40.19
N PRO A 28 34.36 -4.04 -39.37
CA PRO A 28 35.71 -3.68 -38.98
C PRO A 28 35.96 -4.08 -37.52
N GLU A 29 37.10 -4.73 -37.33
CA GLU A 29 37.73 -5.03 -36.05
C GLU A 29 38.44 -3.79 -35.48
N LEU A 30 38.74 -3.84 -34.18
CA LEU A 30 39.60 -2.95 -33.37
C LEU A 30 38.95 -1.67 -32.79
N ASP A 31 38.74 -1.68 -31.47
CA ASP A 31 39.71 -1.03 -30.58
C ASP A 31 39.44 -1.36 -29.10
N THR A 32 40.50 -1.73 -28.40
CA THR A 32 40.55 -1.97 -26.96
C THR A 32 40.39 -0.65 -26.20
N LEU A 33 39.15 -0.31 -25.87
CA LEU A 33 38.84 0.80 -24.96
C LEU A 33 39.23 0.43 -23.52
N THR A 34 40.33 1.05 -23.10
CA THR A 34 40.77 1.24 -21.72
C THR A 34 39.59 1.47 -20.76
N VAL A 35 39.52 0.61 -19.73
CA VAL A 35 38.62 0.75 -18.58
C VAL A 35 38.97 2.06 -17.86
N ARG A 36 38.23 3.13 -18.16
CA ARG A 36 38.23 4.36 -17.36
C ARG A 36 37.50 4.08 -16.04
N GLY A 37 38.15 4.51 -14.96
CA GLY A 37 37.81 4.18 -13.59
C GLY A 37 36.36 4.46 -13.20
N ILE A 38 35.88 3.57 -12.33
CA ILE A 38 34.68 3.73 -11.52
C ILE A 38 34.83 5.03 -10.72
N PRO A 39 33.89 6.00 -10.80
CA PRO A 39 33.89 7.13 -9.90
C PRO A 39 33.58 6.63 -8.48
N ASP A 40 34.49 6.97 -7.58
CA ASP A 40 34.42 6.78 -6.14
C ASP A 40 33.06 7.28 -5.58
N VAL A 41 32.25 6.37 -5.07
CA VAL A 41 31.02 6.70 -4.33
C VAL A 41 31.43 7.06 -2.91
N GLN A 42 32.02 8.24 -2.74
CA GLN A 42 32.20 8.86 -1.43
C GLN A 42 31.83 10.34 -1.49
N ASN A 43 30.54 10.61 -1.34
CA ASN A 43 30.04 11.77 -0.61
C ASN A 43 28.56 11.57 -0.27
N VAL A 44 28.30 10.67 0.69
CA VAL A 44 27.04 10.67 1.43
C VAL A 44 27.31 11.34 2.77
N SER A 45 26.64 12.45 3.02
CA SER A 45 26.66 13.18 4.29
C SER A 45 26.52 12.21 5.50
N PRO A 46 27.41 12.26 6.50
CA PRO A 46 27.46 11.28 7.61
C PRO A 46 26.27 11.30 8.60
N GLN A 47 25.24 12.12 8.36
CA GLN A 47 24.19 12.38 9.36
C GLN A 47 22.86 11.64 9.11
N LYS A 48 22.60 11.12 7.90
CA LYS A 48 21.27 10.56 7.54
C LYS A 48 20.93 9.19 8.16
N ASP A 49 21.91 8.41 8.61
CA ASP A 49 21.65 7.02 9.05
C ASP A 49 21.29 6.87 10.54
N GLY A 50 21.31 7.95 11.32
CA GLY A 50 21.15 7.88 12.78
C GLY A 50 19.80 7.25 13.21
N ILE A 51 18.71 7.74 12.62
CA ILE A 51 17.35 7.26 12.91
C ILE A 51 17.17 5.80 12.44
N THR A 52 17.61 5.47 11.23
CA THR A 52 17.52 4.09 10.71
C THR A 52 18.30 3.10 11.57
N LYS A 53 19.52 3.44 11.99
CA LYS A 53 20.34 2.61 12.90
C LYS A 53 19.66 2.45 14.26
N ALA A 54 19.10 3.53 14.82
CA ALA A 54 18.42 3.49 16.10
C ALA A 54 17.12 2.66 16.06
N ALA A 55 16.31 2.81 15.00
CA ALA A 55 15.12 2.00 14.77
C ALA A 55 15.48 0.52 14.56
N THR A 56 16.56 0.25 13.82
CA THR A 56 17.08 -1.12 13.61
C THR A 56 17.47 -1.77 14.93
N ALA A 57 18.21 -1.06 15.78
CA ALA A 57 18.61 -1.56 17.09
C ALA A 57 17.39 -1.84 18.00
N LEU A 58 16.40 -0.95 17.99
CA LEU A 58 15.17 -1.09 18.78
C LEU A 58 14.37 -2.34 18.36
N LEU A 59 14.15 -2.52 17.06
CA LEU A 59 13.27 -3.55 16.52
C LEU A 59 13.92 -4.93 16.37
N ARG A 60 15.26 -5.03 16.44
CA ARG A 60 16.01 -6.27 16.16
C ARG A 60 15.47 -7.49 16.90
N LYS A 61 15.20 -7.37 18.21
CA LYS A 61 14.70 -8.50 19.02
C LYS A 61 13.30 -8.93 18.58
N GLN A 62 12.41 -7.97 18.35
CA GLN A 62 11.04 -8.22 17.89
C GLN A 62 11.05 -8.90 16.52
N ILE A 63 11.82 -8.36 15.56
CA ILE A 63 11.93 -8.91 14.20
C ILE A 63 12.39 -10.37 14.20
N LEU A 64 13.41 -10.70 15.00
CA LEU A 64 13.90 -12.08 15.06
C LEU A 64 12.86 -13.03 15.70
N ALA A 65 12.07 -12.56 16.66
CA ALA A 65 10.99 -13.34 17.25
C ALA A 65 9.82 -13.55 16.25
N GLU A 66 9.41 -12.50 15.55
CA GLU A 66 8.38 -12.55 14.50
C GLU A 66 8.82 -13.46 13.35
N ALA A 67 10.09 -13.39 12.94
CA ALA A 67 10.65 -14.26 11.91
C ALA A 67 10.71 -15.72 12.38
N ALA A 68 11.07 -15.98 13.64
CA ALA A 68 11.02 -17.34 14.20
C ALA A 68 9.59 -17.91 14.14
N TRP A 69 8.59 -17.11 14.49
CA TRP A 69 7.17 -17.49 14.30
C TRP A 69 6.82 -17.71 12.82
N ALA A 70 7.25 -16.80 11.93
CA ALA A 70 6.98 -16.87 10.49
C ALA A 70 7.57 -18.14 9.85
N MET A 71 8.75 -18.59 10.31
CA MET A 71 9.40 -19.82 9.86
C MET A 71 8.60 -21.10 10.19
N THR A 72 7.70 -21.07 11.18
CA THR A 72 6.84 -22.23 11.50
C THR A 72 5.49 -22.19 10.79
N GLN A 73 5.22 -21.15 10.01
CA GLN A 73 3.91 -20.95 9.39
C GLN A 73 3.75 -21.77 8.12
N LYS A 74 2.53 -22.29 7.90
CA LYS A 74 2.09 -22.82 6.61
C LYS A 74 1.37 -21.73 5.81
N PRO A 75 1.35 -21.82 4.46
CA PRO A 75 0.51 -20.96 3.64
C PRO A 75 -0.95 -21.03 4.05
N VAL A 76 -1.60 -19.86 4.06
CA VAL A 76 -3.04 -19.70 4.20
C VAL A 76 -3.42 -18.64 3.18
N THR A 77 -4.38 -18.93 2.31
CA THR A 77 -4.84 -18.01 1.25
C THR A 77 -6.35 -17.80 1.33
N ILE A 78 -6.89 -16.99 0.42
CA ILE A 78 -8.33 -16.73 0.39
C ILE A 78 -9.15 -17.99 0.14
N THR A 79 -8.57 -19.04 -0.44
CA THR A 79 -9.30 -20.26 -0.80
C THR A 79 -9.60 -21.15 0.40
N ASP A 80 -9.04 -20.84 1.58
CA ASP A 80 -9.22 -21.60 2.82
C ASP A 80 -10.53 -21.25 3.55
N ALA A 81 -11.21 -20.19 3.12
CA ALA A 81 -12.49 -19.77 3.66
C ALA A 81 -13.44 -19.38 2.54
N SER A 82 -14.74 -19.46 2.81
CA SER A 82 -15.76 -18.94 1.91
C SER A 82 -16.93 -18.39 2.71
N SER A 83 -17.73 -17.55 2.08
CA SER A 83 -18.98 -17.04 2.65
C SER A 83 -20.13 -17.39 1.72
N PRO A 84 -21.25 -17.95 2.24
CA PRO A 84 -22.45 -18.14 1.43
C PRO A 84 -23.08 -16.81 0.98
N ARG A 85 -22.61 -15.67 1.53
CA ARG A 85 -23.03 -14.31 1.13
C ARG A 85 -22.18 -13.75 -0.03
N SER A 86 -21.14 -14.45 -0.46
CA SER A 86 -20.31 -14.05 -1.60
C SER A 86 -21.01 -14.37 -2.91
N ALA A 87 -20.93 -13.44 -3.87
CA ALA A 87 -21.30 -13.69 -5.27
C ALA A 87 -20.10 -14.11 -6.14
N GLY A 88 -18.90 -14.16 -5.57
CA GLY A 88 -17.66 -14.56 -6.25
C GLY A 88 -17.34 -16.04 -6.11
N GLY A 89 -16.41 -16.52 -6.92
CA GLY A 89 -15.89 -17.89 -6.85
C GLY A 89 -14.81 -18.08 -5.79
N LYS A 90 -14.29 -19.32 -5.69
CA LYS A 90 -13.24 -19.74 -4.74
C LYS A 90 -12.00 -18.82 -4.74
N HIS A 91 -11.62 -18.31 -5.91
CA HIS A 91 -10.44 -17.48 -6.10
C HIS A 91 -10.74 -15.97 -6.03
N ASP A 92 -11.96 -15.57 -5.69
CA ASP A 92 -12.33 -14.16 -5.61
C ASP A 92 -12.31 -13.67 -4.15
N PHE A 93 -11.64 -12.55 -3.92
CA PHE A 93 -11.64 -11.94 -2.60
C PHE A 93 -13.02 -11.38 -2.26
N PHE A 94 -13.54 -11.74 -1.08
CA PHE A 94 -14.81 -11.30 -0.56
C PHE A 94 -14.63 -10.67 0.83
N SER A 95 -15.31 -9.55 1.04
CA SER A 95 -15.47 -8.92 2.34
C SER A 95 -16.79 -8.16 2.40
N GLU A 96 -17.24 -7.85 3.60
CA GLU A 96 -18.44 -7.05 3.82
C GLU A 96 -18.10 -5.64 4.28
N ALA A 97 -18.95 -4.69 3.93
CA ALA A 97 -18.79 -3.31 4.31
C ALA A 97 -18.87 -3.15 5.84
N ASP A 98 -17.80 -2.61 6.45
CA ASP A 98 -17.63 -2.62 7.90
C ASP A 98 -18.78 -1.94 8.66
N TYR A 99 -19.33 -0.86 8.12
CA TYR A 99 -20.30 -0.01 8.81
C TYR A 99 -21.75 -0.25 8.38
N PHE A 100 -22.06 -1.38 7.74
CA PHE A 100 -23.42 -1.70 7.30
C PHE A 100 -24.05 -2.75 8.22
N TRP A 101 -25.24 -2.42 8.72
CA TRP A 101 -25.96 -3.20 9.74
C TRP A 101 -27.36 -3.57 9.27
N PRO A 102 -27.95 -4.67 9.79
CA PRO A 102 -29.37 -4.95 9.64
C PRO A 102 -30.21 -3.73 10.06
N ASP A 103 -31.25 -3.43 9.30
CA ASP A 103 -32.23 -2.41 9.66
C ASP A 103 -33.22 -3.01 10.68
N PRO A 104 -33.28 -2.51 11.94
CA PRO A 104 -34.24 -3.02 12.92
C PRO A 104 -35.70 -2.84 12.49
N GLN A 105 -35.98 -1.86 11.62
CA GLN A 105 -37.32 -1.57 11.12
C GLN A 105 -37.69 -2.44 9.90
N ASN A 106 -36.69 -3.00 9.21
CA ASN A 106 -36.88 -3.90 8.09
C ASN A 106 -35.76 -4.96 8.05
N PRO A 107 -35.83 -6.01 8.90
CA PRO A 107 -34.74 -6.98 9.05
C PRO A 107 -34.37 -7.74 7.76
N ASP A 108 -35.34 -7.92 6.86
CA ASP A 108 -35.16 -8.56 5.55
C ASP A 108 -34.67 -7.59 4.47
N GLY A 109 -34.72 -6.29 4.76
CA GLY A 109 -34.34 -5.22 3.85
C GLY A 109 -32.82 -5.03 3.69
N PRO A 110 -32.43 -4.06 2.84
CA PRO A 110 -31.05 -3.69 2.64
C PRO A 110 -30.40 -3.16 3.92
N TYR A 111 -29.11 -3.48 4.14
CA TYR A 111 -28.39 -2.96 5.30
C TYR A 111 -28.25 -1.42 5.26
N ILE A 112 -28.21 -0.81 6.44
CA ILE A 112 -28.08 0.64 6.65
C ILE A 112 -26.70 1.00 7.17
N ASN A 113 -26.19 2.17 6.76
CA ASN A 113 -24.88 2.64 7.17
C ASN A 113 -24.92 3.25 8.58
N ARG A 114 -23.97 2.88 9.43
CA ARG A 114 -23.71 3.44 10.76
C ARG A 114 -22.24 3.77 10.88
N ASP A 115 -21.85 4.96 10.41
CA ASP A 115 -20.45 5.36 10.31
C ASP A 115 -19.66 5.12 11.60
N GLY A 116 -18.45 4.55 11.47
CA GLY A 116 -17.55 4.28 12.58
C GLY A 116 -17.91 3.05 13.44
N LEU A 117 -19.12 2.48 13.30
CA LEU A 117 -19.57 1.32 14.04
C LEU A 117 -19.38 0.05 13.23
N THR A 118 -18.33 -0.73 13.52
CA THR A 118 -18.02 -1.97 12.81
C THR A 118 -19.02 -3.08 13.17
N ASN A 119 -19.66 -3.68 12.17
CA ASN A 119 -20.53 -4.84 12.33
C ASN A 119 -19.69 -6.10 12.63
N PRO A 120 -19.85 -6.71 13.82
CA PRO A 120 -19.08 -7.89 14.21
C PRO A 120 -19.46 -9.16 13.43
N ASP A 121 -20.63 -9.19 12.79
CA ASP A 121 -21.12 -10.36 12.03
C ASP A 121 -20.58 -10.43 10.59
N ASN A 122 -19.77 -9.45 10.21
CA ASN A 122 -19.14 -9.40 8.90
C ASN A 122 -18.20 -10.59 8.70
N PHE A 123 -18.21 -11.12 7.48
CA PHE A 123 -17.19 -12.04 7.02
C PHE A 123 -15.85 -11.32 6.87
N VAL A 124 -14.85 -11.79 7.62
CA VAL A 124 -13.52 -11.15 7.71
C VAL A 124 -12.36 -12.10 7.38
N GLU A 125 -12.63 -13.36 7.02
CA GLU A 125 -11.59 -14.39 6.92
C GLU A 125 -10.59 -14.13 5.79
N HIS A 126 -11.04 -13.65 4.62
CA HIS A 126 -10.09 -13.31 3.53
C HIS A 126 -9.17 -12.14 3.93
N ARG A 127 -9.71 -11.14 4.64
CA ARG A 127 -8.94 -10.02 5.18
C ARG A 127 -7.92 -10.50 6.23
N LYS A 128 -8.32 -11.40 7.13
CA LYS A 128 -7.41 -12.02 8.11
C LYS A 128 -6.29 -12.79 7.43
N ALA A 129 -6.60 -13.58 6.40
CA ALA A 129 -5.60 -14.31 5.61
C ALA A 129 -4.58 -13.35 4.96
N MET A 130 -5.06 -12.24 4.40
CA MET A 130 -4.21 -11.23 3.75
C MET A 130 -3.32 -10.46 4.75
N ILE A 131 -3.87 -10.04 5.88
CA ILE A 131 -3.10 -9.43 6.97
C ILE A 131 -2.04 -10.42 7.46
N ARG A 132 -2.39 -11.70 7.61
CA ARG A 132 -1.44 -12.75 8.01
C ARG A 132 -0.32 -12.90 6.98
N LEU A 133 -0.63 -12.92 5.68
CA LEU A 133 0.40 -12.94 4.63
C LEU A 133 1.36 -11.76 4.78
N SER A 134 0.84 -10.54 4.92
CA SER A 134 1.63 -9.33 5.16
C SER A 134 2.53 -9.48 6.38
N LYS A 135 2.02 -10.01 7.50
CA LYS A 135 2.82 -10.26 8.71
C LYS A 135 3.96 -11.26 8.47
N VAL A 136 3.67 -12.38 7.82
CA VAL A 136 4.68 -13.42 7.51
C VAL A 136 5.76 -12.87 6.59
N ILE A 137 5.38 -12.25 5.47
CA ILE A 137 6.35 -11.74 4.49
C ILE A 137 7.15 -10.58 5.06
N GLY A 138 6.52 -9.66 5.78
CA GLY A 138 7.19 -8.54 6.44
C GLY A 138 8.22 -9.01 7.47
N ALA A 139 7.89 -10.01 8.29
CA ALA A 139 8.79 -10.56 9.29
C ALA A 139 10.01 -11.26 8.65
N LEU A 140 9.78 -12.11 7.63
CA LEU A 140 10.83 -12.83 6.92
C LEU A 140 11.75 -11.86 6.15
N ALA A 141 11.19 -10.89 5.44
CA ALA A 141 11.97 -9.88 4.73
C ALA A 141 12.78 -8.99 5.70
N SER A 142 12.21 -8.65 6.86
CA SER A 142 12.94 -7.89 7.89
C SER A 142 14.12 -8.68 8.42
N ALA A 143 13.94 -9.96 8.73
CA ALA A 143 15.03 -10.80 9.22
C ALA A 143 16.10 -11.03 8.15
N TYR A 144 15.72 -11.23 6.89
CA TYR A 144 16.66 -11.29 5.77
C TYR A 144 17.48 -10.00 5.67
N LYS A 145 16.82 -8.82 5.72
CA LYS A 145 17.52 -7.52 5.73
C LYS A 145 18.54 -7.38 6.88
N LEU A 146 18.26 -7.96 8.05
CA LEU A 146 19.14 -7.87 9.21
C LEU A 146 20.31 -8.87 9.21
N THR A 147 20.18 -9.99 8.50
CA THR A 147 21.07 -11.15 8.66
C THR A 147 21.70 -11.64 7.36
N GLY A 148 21.09 -11.37 6.21
CA GLY A 148 21.46 -11.94 4.92
C GLY A 148 21.13 -13.43 4.76
N ASP A 149 20.46 -14.06 5.74
CA ASP A 149 20.21 -15.51 5.72
C ASP A 149 19.05 -15.86 4.76
N GLU A 150 19.39 -16.53 3.66
CA GLU A 150 18.43 -16.86 2.60
C GLU A 150 17.35 -17.87 3.01
N LYS A 151 17.46 -18.54 4.18
CA LYS A 151 16.38 -19.41 4.68
C LYS A 151 15.05 -18.66 4.83
N TYR A 152 15.10 -17.37 5.17
CA TYR A 152 13.91 -16.53 5.28
C TYR A 152 13.27 -16.30 3.91
N VAL A 153 14.09 -16.19 2.87
CA VAL A 153 13.64 -16.01 1.48
C VAL A 153 13.03 -17.30 0.96
N THR A 154 13.66 -18.45 1.21
CA THR A 154 13.10 -19.77 0.88
C THR A 154 11.72 -19.94 1.49
N GLN A 155 11.54 -19.60 2.77
CA GLN A 155 10.23 -19.67 3.43
C GLN A 155 9.23 -18.70 2.79
N ALA A 156 9.64 -17.45 2.51
CA ALA A 156 8.76 -16.45 1.91
C ALA A 156 8.23 -16.89 0.54
N ILE A 157 9.08 -17.51 -0.29
CA ILE A 157 8.70 -18.02 -1.62
C ILE A 157 7.53 -19.01 -1.54
N ILE A 158 7.47 -19.86 -0.51
CA ILE A 158 6.37 -20.82 -0.32
C ILE A 158 5.02 -20.08 -0.17
N HIS A 159 4.99 -19.04 0.67
CA HIS A 159 3.79 -18.23 0.88
C HIS A 159 3.41 -17.41 -0.35
N LEU A 160 4.39 -16.83 -1.04
CA LEU A 160 4.16 -16.03 -2.25
C LEU A 160 3.62 -16.89 -3.40
N LYS A 161 4.21 -18.08 -3.64
CA LYS A 161 3.72 -19.03 -4.65
C LYS A 161 2.28 -19.45 -4.36
N ALA A 162 1.96 -19.77 -3.11
CA ALA A 162 0.59 -20.16 -2.74
C ALA A 162 -0.43 -19.04 -3.02
N TRP A 163 -0.11 -17.78 -2.68
CA TRP A 163 -1.06 -16.68 -2.82
C TRP A 163 -1.23 -16.20 -4.27
N PHE A 164 -0.15 -16.17 -5.06
CA PHE A 164 -0.14 -15.45 -6.34
C PHE A 164 -0.04 -16.35 -7.57
N VAL A 165 0.41 -17.60 -7.42
CA VAL A 165 0.81 -18.44 -8.57
C VAL A 165 0.10 -19.78 -8.60
N ASN A 166 0.00 -20.48 -7.46
CA ASN A 166 -0.55 -21.83 -7.42
C ASN A 166 -2.04 -21.82 -7.83
N PRO A 167 -2.44 -22.50 -8.92
CA PRO A 167 -3.82 -22.49 -9.41
C PRO A 167 -4.84 -23.02 -8.40
N GLU A 168 -4.43 -23.83 -7.43
CA GLU A 168 -5.35 -24.36 -6.42
C GLU A 168 -5.69 -23.36 -5.31
N THR A 169 -4.82 -22.38 -5.08
CA THR A 169 -4.85 -21.50 -3.90
C THR A 169 -4.75 -20.01 -4.20
N LEU A 170 -4.50 -19.61 -5.45
CA LEU A 170 -4.27 -18.21 -5.79
C LEU A 170 -5.47 -17.30 -5.48
N MET A 171 -5.21 -16.03 -5.23
CA MET A 171 -6.23 -14.98 -5.30
C MET A 171 -6.28 -14.43 -6.72
N ASN A 172 -7.46 -14.18 -7.30
CA ASN A 172 -7.57 -13.45 -8.56
C ASN A 172 -7.12 -11.99 -8.38
N PRO A 173 -6.45 -11.37 -9.37
CA PRO A 173 -5.94 -9.99 -9.27
C PRO A 173 -7.05 -8.95 -9.48
N ASN A 174 -8.12 -9.02 -8.68
CA ASN A 174 -9.23 -8.06 -8.65
C ASN A 174 -9.97 -8.07 -7.30
N LEU A 175 -10.83 -7.08 -7.08
CA LEU A 175 -11.70 -6.96 -5.90
C LEU A 175 -13.17 -6.76 -6.27
N ASN A 176 -13.66 -7.53 -7.25
CA ASN A 176 -15.04 -7.38 -7.74
C ASN A 176 -16.11 -7.61 -6.66
N PHE A 177 -15.79 -8.34 -5.60
CA PHE A 177 -16.71 -8.73 -4.53
C PHE A 177 -16.32 -8.20 -3.14
N ALA A 178 -15.46 -7.17 -3.10
CA ALA A 178 -15.03 -6.57 -1.84
C ALA A 178 -16.05 -5.56 -1.29
N GLN A 179 -16.16 -5.54 0.03
CA GLN A 179 -17.08 -4.70 0.81
C GLN A 179 -18.54 -4.75 0.31
N ALA A 180 -19.04 -5.95 0.05
CA ALA A 180 -20.44 -6.21 -0.27
C ALA A 180 -21.38 -5.63 0.81
N VAL A 181 -22.61 -5.30 0.39
CA VAL A 181 -23.67 -4.78 1.25
C VAL A 181 -24.96 -5.53 0.93
N LYS A 182 -25.49 -6.26 1.93
CA LYS A 182 -26.76 -7.01 1.78
C LYS A 182 -27.85 -6.11 1.20
N GLY A 183 -28.48 -6.58 0.12
CA GLY A 183 -29.57 -5.89 -0.56
C GLY A 183 -29.17 -4.66 -1.37
N LYS A 184 -27.87 -4.37 -1.55
CA LYS A 184 -27.40 -3.21 -2.35
C LYS A 184 -26.31 -3.55 -3.36
N PHE A 185 -25.23 -4.20 -2.91
CA PHE A 185 -24.02 -4.38 -3.72
C PHE A 185 -23.38 -5.73 -3.45
N THR A 186 -22.97 -6.43 -4.50
CA THR A 186 -22.13 -7.65 -4.41
C THR A 186 -20.65 -7.33 -4.19
N GLY A 187 -20.24 -6.09 -4.50
CA GLY A 187 -18.94 -5.50 -4.23
C GLY A 187 -18.94 -4.02 -4.62
N ARG A 188 -17.98 -3.23 -4.12
CA ARG A 188 -17.90 -1.79 -4.38
C ARG A 188 -16.47 -1.26 -4.34
N ASN A 189 -16.25 -0.10 -4.96
CA ASN A 189 -14.96 0.56 -5.06
C ASN A 189 -14.22 0.70 -3.72
N TYR A 190 -14.95 1.06 -2.66
CA TYR A 190 -14.39 1.25 -1.32
C TYR A 190 -13.72 -0.01 -0.73
N GLY A 191 -14.02 -1.19 -1.27
CA GLY A 191 -13.35 -2.44 -0.92
C GLY A 191 -11.88 -2.49 -1.32
N ILE A 192 -11.40 -1.60 -2.21
CA ILE A 192 -9.99 -1.51 -2.60
C ILE A 192 -9.06 -1.22 -1.41
N ILE A 193 -9.58 -0.58 -0.37
CA ILE A 193 -8.82 -0.35 0.86
C ILE A 193 -8.45 -1.66 1.59
N ASP A 194 -9.17 -2.76 1.35
CA ASP A 194 -8.90 -4.03 2.04
C ASP A 194 -7.54 -4.64 1.64
N THR A 195 -7.00 -4.28 0.46
CA THR A 195 -5.73 -4.81 -0.06
C THR A 195 -4.51 -3.96 0.24
N ILE A 196 -4.61 -2.88 1.03
CA ILE A 196 -3.44 -2.06 1.42
C ILE A 196 -2.33 -2.90 2.08
N HIS A 197 -2.67 -4.03 2.69
CA HIS A 197 -1.70 -4.95 3.29
C HIS A 197 -0.79 -5.65 2.27
N LEU A 198 -1.19 -5.77 1.01
CA LEU A 198 -0.33 -6.31 -0.05
C LEU A 198 0.87 -5.40 -0.36
N MET A 199 0.84 -4.14 0.06
CA MET A 199 1.99 -3.23 -0.09
C MET A 199 3.21 -3.72 0.67
N GLU A 200 3.02 -4.21 1.90
CA GLU A 200 4.13 -4.75 2.71
C GLU A 200 4.66 -6.06 2.13
N VAL A 201 3.78 -6.86 1.50
CA VAL A 201 4.18 -8.05 0.74
C VAL A 201 5.05 -7.66 -0.46
N ALA A 202 4.62 -6.65 -1.24
CA ALA A 202 5.38 -6.14 -2.37
C ALA A 202 6.74 -5.56 -1.95
N GLN A 203 6.79 -4.79 -0.86
CA GLN A 203 8.04 -4.26 -0.33
C GLN A 203 8.96 -5.38 0.18
N GLY A 204 8.41 -6.40 0.85
CA GLY A 204 9.17 -7.56 1.29
C GLY A 204 9.80 -8.30 0.11
N MET A 205 9.07 -8.45 -1.00
CA MET A 205 9.62 -9.01 -2.24
C MET A 205 10.78 -8.19 -2.78
N ILE A 206 10.68 -6.85 -2.85
CA ILE A 206 11.78 -5.98 -3.30
C ILE A 206 13.05 -6.20 -2.47
N VAL A 207 12.90 -6.39 -1.15
CA VAL A 207 14.04 -6.67 -0.26
C VAL A 207 14.67 -8.03 -0.53
N MET A 208 13.88 -9.03 -0.94
CA MET A 208 14.32 -10.43 -1.07
C MET A 208 14.65 -10.87 -2.50
N GLU A 209 14.20 -10.16 -3.54
CA GLU A 209 14.24 -10.63 -4.94
C GLU A 209 15.64 -10.83 -5.53
N LYS A 210 16.69 -10.30 -4.88
CA LYS A 210 18.09 -10.47 -5.28
C LYS A 210 18.77 -11.68 -4.61
N ALA A 211 18.09 -12.38 -3.70
CA ALA A 211 18.63 -13.58 -3.07
C ALA A 211 18.78 -14.70 -4.11
N SER A 212 19.83 -15.52 -3.97
CA SER A 212 20.16 -16.56 -4.94
C SER A 212 19.07 -17.64 -5.06
N VAL A 213 18.37 -17.93 -3.95
CA VAL A 213 17.24 -18.87 -3.92
C VAL A 213 15.95 -18.34 -4.55
N PHE A 214 15.86 -17.04 -4.89
CA PHE A 214 14.68 -16.46 -5.53
C PHE A 214 14.82 -16.54 -7.04
N ASP A 215 14.36 -17.64 -7.63
CA ASP A 215 14.47 -17.85 -9.06
C ASP A 215 13.65 -16.83 -9.89
N ALA A 216 14.19 -16.46 -11.05
CA ALA A 216 13.63 -15.41 -11.90
C ALA A 216 12.23 -15.75 -12.44
N GLN A 217 11.92 -17.03 -12.66
CA GLN A 217 10.62 -17.46 -13.15
C GLN A 217 9.54 -17.24 -12.10
N THR A 218 9.80 -17.64 -10.86
CA THR A 218 8.93 -17.37 -9.70
C THR A 218 8.73 -15.87 -9.50
N ALA A 219 9.81 -15.09 -9.52
CA ALA A 219 9.73 -13.63 -9.38
C ALA A 219 8.85 -13.01 -10.47
N THR A 220 9.04 -13.43 -11.73
CA THR A 220 8.26 -12.96 -12.88
C THR A 220 6.77 -13.32 -12.73
N ALA A 221 6.45 -14.54 -12.32
CA ALA A 221 5.06 -14.97 -12.14
C ALA A 221 4.34 -14.15 -11.07
N ILE A 222 4.97 -13.92 -9.91
CA ILE A 222 4.38 -13.12 -8.84
C ILE A 222 4.24 -11.66 -9.25
N LYS A 223 5.27 -11.06 -9.89
CA LYS A 223 5.18 -9.70 -10.44
C LYS A 223 4.09 -9.57 -11.50
N GLY A 224 3.86 -10.63 -12.29
CA GLY A 224 2.75 -10.72 -13.24
C GLY A 224 1.38 -10.52 -12.56
N TRP A 225 1.18 -11.09 -11.38
CA TRP A 225 -0.03 -10.87 -10.59
C TRP A 225 -0.19 -9.40 -10.15
N PHE A 226 0.86 -8.79 -9.61
CA PHE A 226 0.83 -7.38 -9.17
C PHE A 226 0.63 -6.42 -10.35
N SER A 227 1.23 -6.71 -11.51
CA SER A 227 1.02 -5.97 -12.74
C SER A 227 -0.45 -6.06 -13.20
N ALA A 228 -1.01 -7.27 -13.24
CA ALA A 228 -2.42 -7.48 -13.58
C ALA A 228 -3.37 -6.76 -12.62
N TYR A 229 -3.08 -6.79 -11.30
CA TYR A 229 -3.90 -6.10 -10.31
C TYR A 229 -3.78 -4.57 -10.43
N THR A 230 -2.58 -4.05 -10.68
CA THR A 230 -2.35 -2.61 -10.94
C THR A 230 -3.10 -2.14 -12.17
N ASN A 231 -3.12 -2.94 -13.24
CA ASN A 231 -3.93 -2.67 -14.42
C ASN A 231 -5.43 -2.66 -14.09
N TRP A 232 -5.92 -3.64 -13.33
CA TRP A 232 -7.32 -3.67 -12.89
C TRP A 232 -7.69 -2.44 -12.03
N LEU A 233 -6.82 -2.01 -11.12
CA LEU A 233 -7.01 -0.79 -10.31
C LEU A 233 -7.14 0.49 -11.16
N ASN A 234 -6.48 0.53 -12.32
CA ASN A 234 -6.48 1.71 -13.19
C ASN A 234 -7.56 1.70 -14.28
N THR A 235 -8.07 0.52 -14.66
CA THR A 235 -8.97 0.37 -15.82
C THR A 235 -10.36 -0.14 -15.47
N SER A 236 -10.53 -0.84 -14.34
CA SER A 236 -11.83 -1.34 -13.92
C SER A 236 -12.74 -0.20 -13.44
N LYS A 237 -14.05 -0.39 -13.58
CA LYS A 237 -15.06 0.54 -13.03
C LYS A 237 -14.85 0.83 -11.53
N PRO A 238 -14.74 -0.17 -10.62
CA PRO A 238 -14.49 0.11 -9.20
C PRO A 238 -13.13 0.78 -8.97
N GLY A 239 -12.08 0.41 -9.72
CA GLY A 239 -10.76 1.03 -9.64
C GLY A 239 -10.79 2.54 -9.97
N ILE A 240 -11.44 2.90 -11.08
CA ILE A 240 -11.62 4.31 -11.48
C ILE A 240 -12.48 5.07 -10.46
N GLN A 241 -13.53 4.43 -9.93
CA GLN A 241 -14.36 5.06 -8.90
C GLN A 241 -13.57 5.36 -7.62
N GLU A 242 -12.78 4.41 -7.12
CA GLU A 242 -11.94 4.59 -5.93
C GLU A 242 -10.87 5.65 -6.16
N LYS A 243 -10.21 5.63 -7.33
CA LYS A 243 -9.24 6.66 -7.73
C LYS A 243 -9.82 8.07 -7.61
N MET A 244 -11.11 8.26 -7.90
CA MET A 244 -11.77 9.56 -8.00
C MET A 244 -12.48 10.03 -6.72
N VAL A 245 -12.49 9.24 -5.65
CA VAL A 245 -12.98 9.72 -4.34
C VAL A 245 -12.07 10.82 -3.79
N LYS A 246 -12.54 11.57 -2.80
CA LYS A 246 -11.89 12.81 -2.35
C LYS A 246 -11.14 12.70 -1.03
N ASN A 247 -11.23 11.56 -0.35
CA ASN A 247 -10.69 11.35 1.00
C ASN A 247 -9.61 10.27 1.00
N ASN A 248 -9.29 9.75 2.19
CA ASN A 248 -8.34 8.65 2.42
C ASN A 248 -8.44 7.46 1.43
N HIS A 249 -9.60 7.14 0.87
CA HIS A 249 -9.75 6.06 -0.11
C HIS A 249 -8.93 6.32 -1.41
N ALA A 250 -8.88 7.56 -1.91
CA ALA A 250 -8.05 7.89 -3.07
C ALA A 250 -6.56 7.81 -2.75
N THR A 251 -6.19 8.17 -1.52
CA THR A 251 -4.81 8.02 -1.02
C THR A 251 -4.45 6.54 -0.92
N CYS A 252 -5.35 5.70 -0.40
CA CYS A 252 -5.20 4.25 -0.29
C CYS A 252 -5.11 3.55 -1.65
N TRP A 253 -5.85 4.02 -2.64
CA TRP A 253 -5.68 3.58 -4.03
C TRP A 253 -4.28 3.93 -4.55
N ALA A 254 -3.83 5.17 -4.32
CA ALA A 254 -2.55 5.66 -4.84
C ALA A 254 -1.34 4.95 -4.22
N ILE A 255 -1.34 4.69 -2.90
CA ILE A 255 -0.23 3.96 -2.24
C ILE A 255 -0.09 2.53 -2.75
N GLN A 256 -1.21 1.87 -3.08
CA GLN A 256 -1.20 0.53 -3.64
C GLN A 256 -0.61 0.55 -5.05
N VAL A 257 -1.12 1.43 -5.93
CA VAL A 257 -0.59 1.59 -7.30
C VAL A 257 0.91 1.93 -7.28
N ALA A 258 1.33 2.87 -6.44
CA ALA A 258 2.74 3.25 -6.31
C ALA A 258 3.61 2.09 -5.81
N SER A 259 3.16 1.33 -4.80
CA SER A 259 3.90 0.20 -4.25
C SER A 259 4.09 -0.91 -5.28
N PHE A 260 3.03 -1.25 -6.02
CA PHE A 260 3.06 -2.34 -6.99
C PHE A 260 3.82 -1.94 -8.26
N ALA A 261 3.68 -0.69 -8.71
CA ALA A 261 4.50 -0.13 -9.78
C ALA A 261 5.99 -0.18 -9.42
N LYS A 262 6.36 0.14 -8.17
CA LYS A 262 7.75 0.03 -7.70
C LYS A 262 8.28 -1.40 -7.77
N LEU A 263 7.51 -2.39 -7.30
CA LEU A 263 7.89 -3.81 -7.39
C LEU A 263 8.09 -4.26 -8.86
N CYS A 264 7.22 -3.79 -9.75
CA CYS A 264 7.26 -4.13 -11.17
C CYS A 264 8.23 -3.27 -12.00
N ASN A 265 8.93 -2.31 -11.38
CA ASN A 265 9.79 -1.33 -12.05
C ASN A 265 9.07 -0.54 -13.17
N ASP A 266 7.79 -0.21 -12.95
CA ASP A 266 6.96 0.57 -13.88
C ASP A 266 7.15 2.08 -13.63
N GLN A 267 8.22 2.63 -14.24
CA GLN A 267 8.58 4.03 -14.07
C GLN A 267 7.49 5.01 -14.56
N PRO A 268 6.84 4.81 -15.73
CA PRO A 268 5.74 5.68 -16.16
C PRO A 268 4.60 5.76 -15.13
N MET A 269 4.23 4.63 -14.52
CA MET A 269 3.20 4.63 -13.47
C MET A 269 3.66 5.39 -12.22
N LEU A 270 4.92 5.22 -11.79
CA LEU A 270 5.49 5.96 -10.65
C LEU A 270 5.50 7.48 -10.90
N ASP A 271 5.89 7.92 -12.09
CA ASP A 271 5.88 9.34 -12.47
C ASP A 271 4.45 9.91 -12.45
N SER A 272 3.49 9.14 -12.96
CA SER A 272 2.07 9.54 -12.90
C SER A 272 1.57 9.68 -11.45
N MET A 273 2.07 8.86 -10.52
CA MET A 273 1.72 8.95 -9.10
C MET A 273 2.37 10.15 -8.41
N ARG A 274 3.61 10.53 -8.76
CA ARG A 274 4.23 11.80 -8.32
C ARG A 274 3.39 13.00 -8.75
N VAL A 275 2.99 13.04 -10.03
CA VAL A 275 2.12 14.10 -10.56
C VAL A 275 0.78 14.12 -9.81
N ARG A 276 0.15 12.96 -9.60
CA ARG A 276 -1.13 12.86 -8.88
C ARG A 276 -1.02 13.33 -7.44
N TYR A 277 0.07 12.99 -6.74
CA TYR A 277 0.32 13.47 -5.38
C TYR A 277 0.35 15.01 -5.35
N LYS A 278 1.14 15.61 -6.24
CA LYS A 278 1.37 17.08 -6.30
C LYS A 278 0.14 17.88 -6.75
N THR A 279 -0.69 17.31 -7.63
CA THR A 279 -1.77 18.06 -8.31
C THR A 279 -3.18 17.68 -7.85
N VAL A 280 -3.36 16.49 -7.27
CA VAL A 280 -4.68 15.97 -6.89
C VAL A 280 -4.78 15.66 -5.41
N LEU A 281 -3.85 14.88 -4.84
CA LEU A 281 -4.02 14.36 -3.48
C LEU A 281 -3.70 15.43 -2.43
N LEU A 282 -2.44 15.85 -2.32
CA LEU A 282 -2.02 16.81 -1.30
C LEU A 282 -2.80 18.13 -1.36
N PRO A 283 -2.89 18.85 -2.50
CA PRO A 283 -3.52 20.17 -2.53
C PRO A 283 -5.02 20.16 -2.23
N ASN A 284 -5.73 19.08 -2.57
CA ASN A 284 -7.20 19.00 -2.43
C ASN A 284 -7.68 18.30 -1.16
N GLN A 285 -6.82 17.49 -0.50
CA GLN A 285 -7.19 16.81 0.74
C GLN A 285 -6.70 17.54 2.00
N MET A 286 -5.56 18.24 1.94
CA MET A 286 -4.99 18.92 3.09
C MET A 286 -5.57 20.33 3.25
N GLY A 287 -5.94 20.71 4.47
CA GLY A 287 -6.31 22.07 4.86
C GLY A 287 -5.09 23.00 4.95
N ALA A 288 -5.31 24.31 5.04
CA ALA A 288 -4.22 25.28 5.14
C ALA A 288 -3.38 25.14 6.43
N ASP A 289 -3.93 24.52 7.47
CA ASP A 289 -3.29 24.25 8.75
C ASP A 289 -2.53 22.91 8.80
N GLY A 290 -2.64 22.08 7.76
CA GLY A 290 -2.07 20.72 7.72
C GLY A 290 -3.04 19.61 8.09
N SER A 291 -4.27 19.94 8.52
CA SER A 291 -5.30 18.94 8.79
C SER A 291 -5.82 18.27 7.51
N PHE A 292 -6.56 17.17 7.65
CA PHE A 292 -7.31 16.55 6.54
C PHE A 292 -8.82 16.68 6.79
N PRO A 293 -9.50 17.73 6.31
CA PRO A 293 -10.86 18.07 6.77
C PRO A 293 -11.92 16.97 6.60
N LEU A 294 -11.86 16.19 5.51
CA LEU A 294 -12.79 15.08 5.29
C LEU A 294 -12.62 13.94 6.29
N GLU A 295 -11.41 13.77 6.82
CA GLU A 295 -11.08 12.79 7.84
C GLU A 295 -11.46 13.30 9.23
N MET A 296 -11.23 14.59 9.49
CA MET A 296 -11.61 15.27 10.73
C MET A 296 -13.13 15.35 10.93
N ALA A 297 -13.92 15.29 9.85
CA ALA A 297 -15.38 15.33 9.90
C ALA A 297 -16.05 13.98 10.24
N ARG A 298 -15.25 12.91 10.43
CA ARG A 298 -15.77 11.55 10.64
C ARG A 298 -16.14 11.30 12.10
N THR A 299 -16.83 10.18 12.32
CA THR A 299 -17.15 9.67 13.66
C THR A 299 -15.94 9.12 14.43
N LYS A 300 -14.83 8.85 13.73
CA LYS A 300 -13.54 8.45 14.30
C LYS A 300 -12.43 9.40 13.84
N PRO A 301 -12.52 10.71 14.12
CA PRO A 301 -11.68 11.71 13.48
C PRO A 301 -10.19 11.55 13.81
N TYR A 302 -9.85 11.01 14.98
CA TYR A 302 -8.45 10.79 15.37
C TYR A 302 -7.83 9.63 14.58
N GLY A 303 -8.50 8.47 14.57
CA GLY A 303 -8.08 7.33 13.77
C GLY A 303 -8.01 7.64 12.26
N TYR A 304 -8.98 8.37 11.71
CA TYR A 304 -8.95 8.76 10.29
C TYR A 304 -7.84 9.75 9.96
N ALA A 305 -7.57 10.73 10.84
CA ALA A 305 -6.47 11.67 10.65
C ALA A 305 -5.11 10.96 10.64
N ILE A 306 -4.88 10.06 11.59
CA ILE A 306 -3.71 9.18 11.66
C ILE A 306 -3.58 8.37 10.36
N PHE A 307 -4.64 7.66 10.00
CA PHE A 307 -4.62 6.72 8.89
C PHE A 307 -4.32 7.39 7.55
N ASN A 308 -4.96 8.53 7.25
CA ASN A 308 -4.69 9.23 6.00
C ASN A 308 -3.29 9.88 6.00
N LEU A 309 -2.82 10.37 7.15
CA LEU A 309 -1.46 10.92 7.24
C LEU A 309 -0.41 9.84 7.01
N ASP A 310 -0.59 8.64 7.57
CA ASP A 310 0.27 7.49 7.26
C ASP A 310 0.27 7.21 5.76
N ALA A 311 -0.91 7.10 5.13
CA ALA A 311 -1.01 6.85 3.70
C ALA A 311 -0.30 7.92 2.84
N MET A 312 -0.50 9.21 3.14
CA MET A 312 0.20 10.31 2.45
C MET A 312 1.71 10.25 2.65
N THR A 313 2.16 9.93 3.87
CA THR A 313 3.59 9.84 4.19
C THR A 313 4.25 8.65 3.50
N ILE A 314 3.53 7.55 3.36
CA ILE A 314 3.99 6.37 2.62
C ILE A 314 4.14 6.68 1.13
N LEU A 315 3.27 7.51 0.53
CA LEU A 315 3.50 8.00 -0.84
C LEU A 315 4.82 8.75 -0.96
N CYS A 316 5.14 9.65 -0.02
CA CYS A 316 6.43 10.34 0.00
C CYS A 316 7.60 9.35 0.12
N GLN A 317 7.49 8.34 0.97
CA GLN A 317 8.52 7.31 1.14
C GLN A 317 8.74 6.46 -0.13
N ILE A 318 7.67 6.13 -0.87
CA ILE A 318 7.75 5.32 -2.09
C ILE A 318 8.28 6.12 -3.27
N LEU A 319 7.75 7.33 -3.46
CA LEU A 319 7.85 8.08 -4.71
C LEU A 319 9.01 9.07 -4.73
N SER A 320 9.55 9.51 -3.58
CA SER A 320 10.64 10.49 -3.57
C SER A 320 11.91 9.92 -4.20
N THR A 321 12.55 10.71 -5.06
CA THR A 321 13.91 10.48 -5.57
C THR A 321 14.79 11.69 -5.24
N PRO A 322 16.12 11.63 -5.45
CA PRO A 322 16.97 12.82 -5.32
C PRO A 322 16.53 13.99 -6.22
N GLU A 323 16.01 13.70 -7.41
CA GLU A 323 15.58 14.67 -8.42
C GLU A 323 14.14 15.15 -8.21
N ASP A 324 13.27 14.28 -7.69
CA ASP A 324 11.87 14.60 -7.36
C ASP A 324 11.53 14.18 -5.93
N ASN A 325 11.87 15.05 -4.97
CA ASN A 325 11.71 14.78 -3.55
C ASN A 325 10.36 15.30 -3.01
N LEU A 326 9.42 14.40 -2.74
CA LEU A 326 8.10 14.76 -2.21
C LEU A 326 8.12 15.17 -0.73
N TRP A 327 9.20 14.88 0.00
CA TRP A 327 9.38 15.37 1.38
C TRP A 327 9.63 16.88 1.42
N GLU A 328 10.26 17.44 0.39
CA GLU A 328 10.52 18.89 0.26
C GLU A 328 9.48 19.60 -0.60
N PHE A 329 8.56 18.85 -1.23
CA PHE A 329 7.50 19.42 -2.04
C PHE A 329 6.53 20.27 -1.20
N LYS A 330 6.23 21.46 -1.72
CA LYS A 330 5.28 22.41 -1.15
C LYS A 330 4.41 22.99 -2.25
N THR A 331 3.11 23.07 -2.04
CA THR A 331 2.19 23.78 -2.93
C THR A 331 2.39 25.30 -2.82
N ALA A 332 1.87 26.07 -3.78
CA ALA A 332 1.98 27.53 -3.76
C ALA A 332 1.34 28.17 -2.50
N ASP A 333 0.26 27.58 -1.98
CA ASP A 333 -0.43 27.98 -0.74
C ASP A 333 0.17 27.34 0.53
N GLY A 334 1.23 26.54 0.38
CA GLY A 334 2.10 26.12 1.48
C GLY A 334 1.82 24.77 2.12
N LYS A 335 0.89 23.99 1.56
CA LYS A 335 0.66 22.60 1.97
C LYS A 335 1.87 21.74 1.64
N SER A 336 2.28 20.91 2.59
CA SER A 336 3.42 20.01 2.48
C SER A 336 3.19 18.82 3.42
N ILE A 337 3.86 17.69 3.17
CA ILE A 337 3.76 16.56 4.11
C ILE A 337 4.31 16.94 5.49
N LYS A 338 5.38 17.75 5.55
CA LYS A 338 5.91 18.32 6.82
C LYS A 338 4.84 19.09 7.60
N LEU A 339 3.99 19.87 6.92
CA LEU A 339 2.90 20.60 7.56
C LEU A 339 1.89 19.62 8.18
N GLY A 340 1.51 18.56 7.47
CA GLY A 340 0.62 17.51 8.02
C GLY A 340 1.19 16.79 9.23
N LEU A 341 2.48 16.42 9.20
CA LEU A 341 3.17 15.82 10.35
C LEU A 341 3.22 16.79 11.54
N SER A 342 3.54 18.05 11.28
CA SER A 342 3.61 19.09 12.32
C SER A 342 2.25 19.38 12.94
N TYR A 343 1.18 19.33 12.16
CA TYR A 343 -0.20 19.46 12.63
C TYR A 343 -0.60 18.33 13.58
N LEU A 344 -0.38 17.08 13.16
CA LEU A 344 -0.89 15.93 13.92
C LEU A 344 -0.01 15.57 15.12
N TYR A 345 1.32 15.77 15.03
CA TYR A 345 2.29 15.35 16.05
C TYR A 345 1.94 15.75 17.50
N PRO A 346 1.51 16.99 17.82
CA PRO A 346 1.15 17.36 19.18
C PRO A 346 0.06 16.48 19.81
N PHE A 347 -0.89 16.00 19.01
CA PHE A 347 -1.99 15.12 19.45
C PHE A 347 -1.58 13.65 19.57
N ILE A 348 -0.44 13.27 18.99
CA ILE A 348 0.15 11.94 19.12
C ILE A 348 1.04 11.88 20.35
N ALA A 349 1.86 12.93 20.53
CA ALA A 349 2.73 13.08 21.70
C ALA A 349 1.91 13.25 22.99
N ASP A 350 0.76 13.93 22.91
CA ASP A 350 -0.17 14.11 24.01
C ASP A 350 -1.62 14.09 23.51
N LYS A 351 -2.24 12.93 23.63
CA LYS A 351 -3.61 12.68 23.19
C LYS A 351 -4.65 13.52 23.92
N SER A 352 -4.36 14.01 25.13
CA SER A 352 -5.29 14.88 25.88
C SER A 352 -5.50 16.24 25.20
N LYS A 353 -4.61 16.63 24.29
CA LYS A 353 -4.72 17.88 23.51
C LYS A 353 -5.70 17.77 22.33
N TRP A 354 -6.19 16.58 22.02
CA TRP A 354 -7.14 16.40 20.93
C TRP A 354 -8.42 17.19 21.19
N SER A 355 -8.80 18.06 20.26
CA SER A 355 -9.88 19.04 20.46
C SER A 355 -11.23 18.61 19.89
N LEU A 356 -11.26 17.57 19.05
CA LEU A 356 -12.50 17.01 18.53
C LEU A 356 -13.06 15.94 19.46
N LYS A 357 -14.29 15.49 19.19
CA LYS A 357 -14.89 14.37 19.92
C LYS A 357 -13.99 13.13 19.83
N PRO A 358 -13.88 12.35 20.91
CA PRO A 358 -13.26 11.03 20.87
C PRO A 358 -13.88 10.13 19.81
N ASP A 359 -13.08 9.25 19.24
CA ASP A 359 -13.54 8.25 18.27
C ASP A 359 -14.63 7.36 18.88
N VAL A 360 -15.75 7.16 18.16
CA VAL A 360 -16.88 6.34 18.65
C VAL A 360 -16.52 4.88 18.92
N MET A 361 -15.43 4.39 18.33
CA MET A 361 -14.84 3.09 18.63
C MET A 361 -13.32 3.20 18.57
N TYR A 362 -12.64 2.39 19.40
CA TYR A 362 -11.18 2.24 19.42
C TYR A 362 -10.38 3.49 19.79
N TRP A 363 -11.03 4.51 20.38
CA TRP A 363 -10.35 5.69 20.90
C TRP A 363 -9.14 5.28 21.75
N GLU A 364 -9.31 4.46 22.78
CA GLU A 364 -8.26 4.03 23.71
C GLU A 364 -7.12 3.21 23.08
N ASN A 365 -7.28 2.75 21.84
CA ASN A 365 -6.29 1.91 21.16
C ASN A 365 -5.34 2.70 20.27
N TRP A 366 -5.61 3.99 20.04
CA TRP A 366 -4.74 4.92 19.33
C TRP A 366 -4.02 5.88 20.30
N PRO A 367 -2.82 6.36 19.96
CA PRO A 367 -2.01 6.01 18.79
C PRO A 367 -1.12 4.79 19.04
N VAL A 368 -0.61 4.19 17.96
CA VAL A 368 0.44 3.16 17.98
C VAL A 368 1.70 3.68 17.29
N ALA A 369 2.74 2.87 17.12
CA ALA A 369 4.00 3.26 16.50
C ALA A 369 3.85 3.57 14.99
N GLN A 370 3.20 4.70 14.67
CA GLN A 370 2.78 5.04 13.31
C GLN A 370 3.97 5.25 12.35
N PRO A 371 3.91 4.73 11.12
CA PRO A 371 4.92 4.93 10.09
C PRO A 371 5.29 6.40 9.85
N PHE A 372 4.33 7.33 9.86
CA PHE A 372 4.63 8.73 9.57
C PHE A 372 5.61 9.35 10.56
N LEU A 373 5.62 8.92 11.83
CA LEU A 373 6.56 9.44 12.82
C LEU A 373 7.98 9.00 12.51
N LEU A 374 8.18 7.71 12.20
CA LEU A 374 9.51 7.18 11.91
C LEU A 374 10.05 7.69 10.57
N PHE A 375 9.23 7.64 9.52
CA PHE A 375 9.64 8.11 8.19
C PHE A 375 9.86 9.62 8.18
N GLY A 376 8.99 10.39 8.84
CA GLY A 376 9.19 11.82 9.05
C GLY A 376 10.45 12.12 9.85
N ALA A 377 10.69 11.41 10.94
CA ALA A 377 11.91 11.59 11.75
C ALA A 377 13.16 11.34 10.91
N ASN A 378 13.15 10.32 10.06
CA ASN A 378 14.26 10.02 9.16
C ASN A 378 14.42 11.07 8.05
N ALA A 379 13.33 11.51 7.43
CA ALA A 379 13.36 12.49 6.34
C ALA A 379 13.84 13.87 6.81
N TYR A 380 13.36 14.34 7.97
CA TYR A 380 13.63 15.68 8.48
C TYR A 380 14.62 15.74 9.64
N GLN A 381 15.17 14.60 10.07
CA GLN A 381 16.09 14.49 11.21
C GLN A 381 15.48 15.00 12.53
N GLU A 382 14.17 14.79 12.71
CA GLU A 382 13.38 15.27 13.85
C GLU A 382 13.39 14.25 15.01
N ASN A 383 14.35 14.38 15.92
CA ASN A 383 14.53 13.47 17.06
C ASN A 383 13.29 13.33 17.96
N ALA A 384 12.49 14.39 18.09
CA ALA A 384 11.27 14.37 18.92
C ALA A 384 10.22 13.39 18.35
N TRP A 385 10.11 13.30 17.03
CA TRP A 385 9.19 12.37 16.36
C TRP A 385 9.64 10.92 16.53
N TYR A 386 10.95 10.65 16.38
CA TYR A 386 11.51 9.32 16.68
C TYR A 386 11.35 8.94 18.15
N ALA A 387 11.62 9.86 19.07
CA ALA A 387 11.48 9.61 20.51
C ALA A 387 10.03 9.29 20.90
N THR A 388 9.05 9.90 20.22
CA THR A 388 7.63 9.58 20.38
C THR A 388 7.32 8.20 19.81
N TRP A 389 7.70 7.94 18.55
CA TRP A 389 7.50 6.64 17.89
C TRP A 389 8.06 5.47 18.71
N LYS A 390 9.27 5.64 19.27
CA LYS A 390 9.94 4.64 20.12
C LYS A 390 9.11 4.23 21.34
N LYS A 391 8.31 5.13 21.92
CA LYS A 391 7.52 4.89 23.14
C LYS A 391 6.14 4.28 22.87
N LEU A 392 5.64 4.38 21.64
CA LEU A 392 4.32 3.89 21.27
C LEU A 392 4.32 2.37 21.11
N ASP A 393 3.13 1.77 21.03
CA ASP A 393 2.97 0.33 20.87
C ASP A 393 3.44 -0.14 19.48
N HIS A 394 4.43 -1.04 19.44
CA HIS A 394 4.99 -1.64 18.22
C HIS A 394 4.34 -2.98 17.85
N ASN A 395 3.43 -3.49 18.69
CA ASN A 395 2.74 -4.76 18.46
C ASN A 395 1.27 -4.68 18.90
N PRO A 396 0.46 -3.84 18.23
CA PRO A 396 -0.95 -3.74 18.56
C PRO A 396 -1.69 -5.06 18.36
N GLN A 397 -2.55 -5.40 19.33
CA GLN A 397 -3.36 -6.63 19.30
C GLN A 397 -4.80 -6.41 18.77
N VAL A 398 -5.26 -5.15 18.73
CA VAL A 398 -6.63 -4.82 18.33
C VAL A 398 -6.80 -4.93 16.82
N VAL A 399 -7.75 -5.75 16.37
CA VAL A 399 -7.97 -6.06 14.94
C VAL A 399 -8.20 -4.80 14.09
N GLU A 400 -8.99 -3.85 14.57
CA GLU A 400 -9.22 -2.58 13.86
C GLU A 400 -7.92 -1.79 13.69
N VAL A 401 -7.12 -1.68 14.74
CA VAL A 401 -5.83 -0.96 14.69
C VAL A 401 -4.89 -1.65 13.72
N ILE A 402 -4.79 -2.99 13.79
CA ILE A 402 -4.01 -3.79 12.84
C ILE A 402 -4.48 -3.53 11.40
N ARG A 403 -5.79 -3.53 11.13
CA ARG A 403 -6.34 -3.28 9.79
C ARG A 403 -5.99 -1.90 9.26
N ASN A 404 -5.95 -0.88 10.12
CA ASN A 404 -5.63 0.49 9.73
C ASN A 404 -4.13 0.83 9.89
N LEU A 405 -3.26 -0.17 10.10
CA LEU A 405 -1.81 0.02 10.13
C LEU A 405 -1.20 -0.73 8.93
N PRO A 406 -1.06 -0.10 7.75
CA PRO A 406 -0.64 -0.77 6.52
C PRO A 406 0.84 -1.19 6.55
N ILE A 407 1.69 -0.49 7.30
CA ILE A 407 3.10 -0.84 7.49
C ILE A 407 3.32 -1.18 8.97
N ARG A 408 3.73 -2.42 9.21
CA ARG A 408 4.05 -2.97 10.53
C ARG A 408 5.54 -3.29 10.67
N HIS A 409 6.21 -3.49 9.54
CA HIS A 409 7.63 -3.81 9.45
C HIS A 409 8.37 -2.63 8.81
N PRO A 410 8.52 -1.47 9.48
CA PRO A 410 9.03 -0.27 8.83
C PRO A 410 10.47 -0.39 8.36
N LEU A 411 11.28 -1.31 8.90
CA LEU A 411 12.68 -1.45 8.49
C LEU A 411 12.83 -1.87 7.03
N ILE A 412 11.92 -2.63 6.45
CA ILE A 412 12.03 -3.00 5.02
C ILE A 412 11.72 -1.82 4.08
N TRP A 413 11.27 -0.68 4.62
CA TRP A 413 10.98 0.56 3.89
C TRP A 413 12.06 1.64 4.03
N LEU A 414 12.97 1.49 5.01
CA LEU A 414 14.05 2.44 5.31
C LEU A 414 15.36 2.17 4.57
#